data_AF-A2RYJ1-F1
#
_entry.id   AF-A2RYJ1-F1
#
_cell.length_a   1.000
_cell.length_b   1.000
_cell.length_c   1.000
_cell.angle_alpha   90.00
_cell.angle_beta   90.00
_cell.angle_gamma   90.00
#
_symmetry.space_group_name_H-M   'P 1'
#
loop_
_entity.id
_entity.type
_entity.pdbx_description
1 polymer ?
#
loop_
_entity_poly.entity_id
_entity_poly.type
_entity_poly.pdbx_seq_one_letter_code
_entity_poly.pdbx_strand_id
1 'polypeptide(L)'
;MSDLRHHLNQQDRVELLCWLVVGNLGAFYLNESWPGAAFQVQSAHKWLDRHAREADWLTLAKLSLIALDIAKKHADFVNAPWARDAVEEIIDTDDLNYEARLAQLVLDDCRAALADRRIAD
;
A
#
# COMPACT_ATOMS: atom_id res chain seq x y z
N MET A 1 -22.51 7.83 -18.84
CA MET A 1 -21.22 8.44 -18.47
C MET A 1 -20.20 7.33 -18.54
N SER A 2 -19.25 7.36 -19.48
CA SER A 2 -18.23 6.32 -19.55
C SER A 2 -17.24 6.56 -18.41
N ASP A 3 -17.35 5.77 -17.34
CA ASP A 3 -16.29 5.65 -16.33
C ASP A 3 -15.08 5.01 -17.01
N LEU A 4 -14.26 5.83 -17.67
CA LEU A 4 -13.00 5.41 -18.27
C LEU A 4 -12.01 5.16 -17.13
N ARG A 5 -12.03 3.95 -16.58
CA ARG A 5 -10.97 3.48 -15.69
C ARG A 5 -9.70 3.31 -16.51
N HIS A 6 -8.59 3.83 -16.00
CA HIS A 6 -7.30 3.68 -16.65
C HIS A 6 -6.55 2.49 -16.04
N HIS A 7 -5.84 1.72 -16.87
CA HIS A 7 -4.90 0.73 -16.37
C HIS A 7 -3.78 1.40 -15.56
N LEU A 8 -3.29 0.69 -14.54
CA LEU A 8 -2.17 1.18 -13.72
C LEU A 8 -0.92 1.46 -14.56
N ASN A 9 -0.49 2.72 -14.59
CA ASN A 9 0.83 3.09 -15.04
C ASN A 9 1.89 2.78 -13.96
N GLN A 10 3.17 3.04 -14.24
CA GLN A 10 4.25 2.73 -13.29
C GLN A 10 4.12 3.51 -11.96
N GLN A 11 3.72 4.77 -12.01
CA GLN A 11 3.53 5.61 -10.83
C GLN A 11 2.33 5.11 -10.01
N ASP A 12 1.21 4.77 -10.66
CA ASP A 12 0.03 4.21 -10.00
C ASP A 12 0.37 2.91 -9.25
N ARG A 13 1.26 2.07 -9.80
CA ARG A 13 1.73 0.84 -9.14
C ARG A 13 2.55 1.13 -7.88
N VAL A 14 3.41 2.15 -7.92
CA VAL A 14 4.21 2.56 -6.75
C VAL A 14 3.29 3.11 -5.65
N GLU A 15 2.33 3.95 -6.02
CA GLU A 15 1.38 4.55 -5.07
C GLU A 15 0.47 3.48 -4.45
N LEU A 16 -0.10 2.59 -5.26
CA LEU A 16 -0.88 1.45 -4.77
C LEU A 16 -0.04 0.53 -3.87
N LEU A 17 1.22 0.27 -4.22
CA LEU A 17 2.10 -0.54 -3.39
C LEU A 17 2.34 0.12 -2.03
N CYS A 18 2.63 1.43 -2.01
CA CYS A 18 2.81 2.19 -0.79
C CYS A 18 1.55 2.19 0.08
N TRP A 19 0.39 2.43 -0.54
CA TRP A 19 -0.92 2.34 0.10
C TRP A 19 -1.11 1.00 0.81
N LEU A 20 -0.83 -0.10 0.12
CA LEU A 20 -0.98 -1.44 0.68
C LEU A 20 0.01 -1.70 1.82
N VAL A 21 1.28 -1.28 1.70
CA VAL A 21 2.28 -1.44 2.77
C VAL A 21 1.80 -0.74 4.04
N VAL A 22 1.39 0.52 3.90
CA VAL A 22 0.96 1.34 5.01
C VAL A 22 -0.33 0.79 5.63
N GLY A 23 -1.30 0.36 4.81
CA GLY A 23 -2.50 -0.33 5.28
C GLY A 23 -2.18 -1.61 6.06
N ASN A 24 -1.17 -2.39 5.61
CA ASN A 24 -0.69 -3.57 6.33
C ASN A 24 -0.10 -3.22 7.70
N LEU A 25 0.71 -2.16 7.77
CA LEU A 25 1.29 -1.67 9.03
C LEU A 25 0.19 -1.19 9.98
N GLY A 26 -0.79 -0.45 9.49
CA GLY A 26 -1.94 0.00 10.28
C GLY A 26 -2.79 -1.16 10.80
N ALA A 27 -3.09 -2.14 9.94
CA ALA A 27 -3.81 -3.34 10.35
C ALA A 27 -3.03 -4.17 11.38
N PHE A 28 -1.71 -4.29 11.23
CA PHE A 28 -0.85 -4.98 12.19
C PHE A 28 -0.80 -4.24 13.53
N TYR A 29 -0.70 -2.91 13.51
CA TYR A 29 -0.73 -2.08 14.72
C TYR A 29 -2.05 -2.24 15.49
N LEU A 30 -3.19 -2.24 14.80
CA LEU A 30 -4.51 -2.34 15.43
C LEU A 30 -4.84 -3.74 15.95
N ASN A 31 -4.39 -4.79 15.26
CA ASN A 31 -4.83 -6.17 15.51
C ASN A 31 -3.74 -7.09 16.06
N GLU A 32 -2.51 -6.56 16.25
CA GLU A 32 -1.31 -7.30 16.65
C GLU A 32 -1.02 -8.55 15.77
N SER A 33 -1.56 -8.57 14.55
CA SER A 33 -1.51 -9.70 13.63
C SER A 33 -1.55 -9.22 12.18
N TRP A 34 -0.82 -9.91 11.31
CA TRP A 34 -0.76 -9.54 9.89
C TRP A 34 -2.09 -9.85 9.21
N PRO A 35 -2.63 -8.92 8.39
CA PRO A 35 -3.92 -9.11 7.77
C PRO A 35 -3.87 -10.18 6.66
N GLY A 36 -4.98 -10.91 6.50
CA GLY A 36 -5.12 -11.95 5.48
C GLY A 36 -5.42 -11.40 4.07
N ALA A 37 -5.60 -12.32 3.11
CA ALA A 37 -5.83 -11.97 1.70
C ALA A 37 -7.08 -11.11 1.47
N ALA A 38 -8.15 -11.30 2.26
CA ALA A 38 -9.38 -10.51 2.14
C ALA A 38 -9.13 -9.01 2.36
N PHE A 39 -8.27 -8.66 3.32
CA PHE A 39 -7.87 -7.27 3.57
C PHE A 39 -7.11 -6.69 2.38
N GLN A 40 -6.14 -7.43 1.81
CA GLN A 40 -5.37 -6.97 0.65
C GLN A 40 -6.27 -6.61 -0.52
N VAL A 41 -7.23 -7.50 -0.85
CA VAL A 41 -8.17 -7.30 -1.95
C VAL A 41 -9.06 -6.09 -1.70
N GLN A 42 -9.60 -5.95 -0.48
CA GLN A 42 -10.43 -4.81 -0.13
C GLN A 42 -9.67 -3.49 -0.19
N SER A 43 -8.47 -3.44 0.38
CA SER A 43 -7.62 -2.23 0.39
C SER A 43 -7.17 -1.84 -1.02
N ALA A 44 -6.86 -2.82 -1.87
CA ALA A 44 -6.52 -2.56 -3.27
C ALA A 44 -7.71 -2.02 -4.07
N HIS A 45 -8.90 -2.63 -3.94
CA HIS A 45 -10.10 -2.16 -4.62
C HIS A 45 -10.52 -0.76 -4.16
N LYS A 46 -10.43 -0.46 -2.86
CA LYS A 46 -10.66 0.90 -2.34
C LYS A 46 -9.77 1.93 -3.04
N TRP A 47 -8.48 1.66 -3.16
CA TRP A 47 -7.54 2.56 -3.83
C TRP A 47 -7.88 2.70 -5.32
N LEU A 48 -8.13 1.60 -6.02
CA LEU A 48 -8.48 1.59 -7.44
C LEU A 48 -9.73 2.41 -7.74
N ASP A 49 -10.80 2.21 -6.96
CA ASP A 49 -12.05 2.93 -7.12
C ASP A 49 -11.86 4.44 -6.86
N ARG A 50 -11.07 4.81 -5.85
CA ARG A 50 -10.77 6.20 -5.52
C ARG A 50 -9.96 6.91 -6.62
N HIS A 51 -9.05 6.20 -7.26
CA HIS A 51 -8.16 6.76 -8.29
C HIS A 51 -8.67 6.57 -9.73
N ALA A 52 -9.90 6.05 -9.89
CA ALA A 52 -10.47 5.67 -11.19
C ALA A 52 -9.51 4.80 -12.02
N ARG A 53 -8.95 3.78 -11.37
CA ARG A 53 -7.99 2.83 -11.96
C ARG A 53 -8.57 1.41 -12.02
N GLU A 54 -7.95 0.61 -12.87
CA GLU A 54 -8.18 -0.83 -12.94
C GLU A 54 -6.87 -1.61 -13.10
N ALA A 55 -6.87 -2.85 -12.59
CA ALA A 55 -5.75 -3.77 -12.66
C ALA A 55 -6.26 -5.19 -12.77
N ASP A 56 -5.51 -6.05 -13.45
CA ASP A 56 -5.80 -7.49 -13.47
C ASP A 56 -5.46 -8.14 -12.11
N TRP A 57 -6.05 -9.32 -11.89
CA TRP A 57 -5.92 -10.02 -10.61
C TRP A 57 -4.46 -10.38 -10.28
N LEU A 58 -3.64 -10.71 -11.29
CA LEU A 58 -2.26 -11.14 -11.09
C LEU A 58 -1.41 -9.96 -10.65
N THR A 59 -1.60 -8.80 -11.28
CA THR A 59 -0.97 -7.54 -10.85
C THR A 59 -1.32 -7.22 -9.40
N LEU A 60 -2.60 -7.29 -9.01
CA LEU A 60 -3.01 -7.03 -7.64
C LEU A 60 -2.43 -8.03 -6.64
N ALA A 61 -2.40 -9.32 -6.98
CA ALA A 61 -1.83 -10.35 -6.13
C ALA A 61 -0.33 -10.15 -5.91
N LYS A 62 0.43 -9.81 -6.97
CA LYS A 62 1.87 -9.51 -6.87
C LYS A 62 2.12 -8.30 -5.98
N LEU A 63 1.44 -7.18 -6.24
CA LEU A 63 1.59 -5.97 -5.44
C LEU A 63 1.24 -6.21 -3.96
N SER A 64 0.19 -6.98 -3.68
CA SER A 64 -0.20 -7.34 -2.31
C SER A 64 0.85 -8.18 -1.59
N LEU A 65 1.49 -9.12 -2.30
CA LEU A 65 2.55 -9.95 -1.73
C LEU A 65 3.81 -9.12 -1.40
N ILE A 66 4.22 -8.26 -2.33
CA ILE A 66 5.35 -7.35 -2.14
C ILE A 66 5.06 -6.38 -0.99
N ALA A 67 3.84 -5.84 -0.93
CA ALA A 67 3.42 -4.94 0.12
C ALA A 67 3.57 -5.57 1.51
N LEU A 68 3.11 -6.82 1.66
CA LEU A 68 3.22 -7.53 2.94
C LEU A 68 4.68 -7.81 3.33
N ASP A 69 5.54 -8.13 2.37
CA ASP A 69 6.97 -8.34 2.62
C ASP A 69 7.67 -7.04 3.08
N ILE A 70 7.40 -5.91 2.39
CA ILE A 70 7.93 -4.60 2.78
C ILE A 70 7.39 -4.20 4.16
N ALA A 71 6.08 -4.37 4.42
CA ALA A 71 5.48 -4.05 5.71
C ALA A 71 6.12 -4.84 6.85
N LYS A 72 6.41 -6.14 6.65
CA LYS A 72 7.09 -6.97 7.65
C LYS A 72 8.51 -6.50 7.97
N LYS A 73 9.25 -5.99 6.99
CA LYS A 73 10.58 -5.39 7.23
C LYS A 73 10.50 -4.12 8.09
N HIS A 74 9.37 -3.43 8.02
CA HIS A 74 9.10 -2.20 8.78
C HIS A 74 8.21 -2.42 10.00
N ALA A 75 8.03 -3.65 10.47
CA ALA A 75 7.17 -3.96 11.61
C ALA A 75 7.56 -3.15 12.87
N ASP A 76 8.85 -2.86 13.06
CA ASP A 76 9.32 -2.08 14.20
C ASP A 76 8.89 -0.60 14.14
N PHE A 77 8.51 -0.09 12.97
CA PHE A 77 8.08 1.31 12.84
C PHE A 77 6.83 1.58 13.68
N VAL A 78 5.88 0.64 13.78
CA VAL A 78 4.65 0.84 14.58
C VAL A 78 4.91 0.98 16.09
N ASN A 79 6.12 0.70 16.56
CA ASN A 79 6.55 0.94 17.94
C ASN A 79 7.04 2.38 18.15
N ALA A 80 7.33 3.12 17.08
CA ALA A 80 7.80 4.49 17.16
C ALA A 80 6.62 5.48 17.20
N PRO A 81 6.59 6.45 18.14
CA PRO A 81 5.48 7.41 18.27
C PRO A 81 5.18 8.15 16.96
N TRP A 82 6.21 8.60 16.24
CA TRP A 82 6.06 9.34 14.98
C TRP A 82 5.41 8.53 13.84
N ALA A 83 5.47 7.20 13.89
CA ALA A 83 4.83 6.34 12.89
C ALA A 83 3.38 6.03 13.27
N ARG A 84 3.06 6.00 14.56
CA ARG A 84 1.69 5.82 15.06
C ARG A 84 0.80 6.99 14.65
N ASP A 85 1.29 8.22 14.82
CA ASP A 85 0.56 9.43 14.42
C ASP A 85 0.22 9.38 12.92
N ALA A 86 1.16 8.94 12.08
CA ALA A 86 0.92 8.78 10.65
C ALA A 86 -0.13 7.70 10.36
N VAL A 87 -0.02 6.53 11.01
CA VAL A 87 -0.99 5.43 10.88
C VAL A 87 -2.40 5.84 11.30
N GLU A 88 -2.52 6.59 12.40
CA GLU A 88 -3.80 7.10 12.90
C GLU A 88 -4.42 8.13 11.94
N GLU A 89 -3.62 9.04 11.38
CA GLU A 89 -4.08 10.00 10.35
C GLU A 89 -4.66 9.29 9.10
N ILE A 90 -4.07 8.17 8.70
CA ILE A 90 -4.54 7.38 7.55
C ILE A 90 -5.88 6.69 7.84
N ILE A 91 -6.06 6.20 9.07
CA ILE A 91 -7.33 5.59 9.50
C ILE A 91 -8.44 6.63 9.49
N ASP A 92 -8.14 7.87 9.90
CA ASP A 92 -9.13 8.94 10.03
C ASP A 92 -9.49 9.61 8.70
N THR A 93 -8.53 9.73 7.77
CA THR A 93 -8.73 10.46 6.50
C THR A 93 -9.16 9.57 5.33
N ASP A 94 -9.06 8.24 5.47
CA ASP A 94 -9.27 7.22 4.42
C ASP A 94 -8.46 7.56 3.14
N ASP A 95 -7.35 8.30 3.31
CA ASP A 95 -6.38 8.66 2.29
C ASP A 95 -4.95 8.62 2.86
N LEU A 96 -3.95 8.47 2.00
CA LEU A 96 -2.57 8.39 2.42
C LEU A 96 -1.91 9.76 2.22
N ASN A 97 -1.54 10.41 3.31
CA ASN A 97 -0.68 11.57 3.27
C ASN A 97 0.73 11.15 2.83
N TYR A 98 1.00 11.24 1.53
CA TYR A 98 2.31 10.88 0.98
C TYR A 98 3.45 11.77 1.48
N GLU A 99 3.18 12.96 2.04
CA GLU A 99 4.20 13.83 2.64
C GLU A 99 4.61 13.36 4.05
N ALA A 100 3.81 12.49 4.67
CA ALA A 100 4.14 11.93 5.98
C ALA A 100 5.44 11.13 5.92
N ARG A 101 6.25 11.24 6.99
CA ARG A 101 7.56 10.59 7.08
C ARG A 101 7.49 9.08 6.82
N LEU A 102 6.47 8.41 7.35
CA LEU A 102 6.27 6.98 7.15
C LEU A 102 6.02 6.66 5.67
N ALA A 103 5.15 7.42 5.01
CA ALA A 103 4.83 7.23 3.60
C ALA A 103 6.05 7.47 2.71
N GLN A 104 6.88 8.48 2.98
CA GLN A 104 8.11 8.73 2.21
C GLN A 104 9.13 7.57 2.33
N LEU A 105 9.37 7.07 3.54
CA LEU A 105 10.26 5.92 3.75
C LEU A 105 9.78 4.68 3.00
N VAL A 106 8.47 4.40 3.09
CA VAL A 106 7.86 3.27 2.40
C VAL A 106 7.87 3.46 0.88
N LEU A 107 7.62 4.68 0.38
CA LEU A 107 7.60 4.99 -1.06
C LEU A 107 8.93 4.67 -1.73
N ASP A 108 10.05 4.97 -1.08
CA ASP A 108 11.39 4.70 -1.63
C ASP A 108 11.65 3.19 -1.76
N ASP A 109 11.23 2.40 -0.76
CA ASP A 109 11.29 0.94 -0.84
C ASP A 109 10.34 0.36 -1.89
N CYS A 110 9.15 0.96 -2.06
CA CYS A 110 8.21 0.57 -3.10
C CYS A 110 8.80 0.80 -4.51
N ARG A 111 9.44 1.96 -4.72
CA ARG A 111 10.16 2.28 -5.97
C ARG A 111 11.28 1.29 -6.21
N ALA A 112 12.09 0.99 -5.19
CA ALA A 112 13.19 0.04 -5.29
C ALA A 112 12.68 -1.38 -5.64
N ALA A 113 11.62 -1.84 -4.98
CA ALA A 113 11.03 -3.16 -5.22
C ALA A 113 10.48 -3.32 -6.64
N LEU A 114 9.86 -2.28 -7.20
CA LEU A 114 9.33 -2.31 -8.57
C LEU A 114 10.37 -2.03 -9.65
N ALA A 115 11.50 -1.41 -9.30
CA ALA A 115 12.64 -1.26 -10.20
C ALA A 115 13.42 -2.58 -10.38
N ASP A 116 13.35 -3.49 -9.40
CA ASP A 116 13.91 -4.84 -9.53
C ASP A 116 13.09 -5.68 -10.51
N ARG A 117 13.64 -5.85 -11.72
CA ARG A 117 13.00 -6.57 -12.84
C ARG A 117 12.63 -8.02 -12.51
N ARG A 118 13.16 -8.63 -11.45
CA ARG A 118 12.74 -9.97 -11.00
C ARG A 118 11.30 -10.04 -10.51
N ILE A 119 10.70 -8.91 -10.15
CA ILE A 119 9.39 -8.82 -9.52
C ILE A 119 8.31 -8.30 -10.50
N ALA A 120 8.74 -7.68 -11.61
CA ALA A 120 7.86 -6.97 -12.54
C ALA A 120 7.20 -7.84 -13.63
N ASP A 121 7.69 -9.07 -13.86
CA ASP A 121 7.19 -10.02 -14.88
C ASP A 121 6.28 -11.11 -14.32
#